data_AF-A0A524CDC1-F1
#
_entry.id   AF-A0A524CDC1-F1
#
_cell.length_a   1.000
_cell.length_b   1.000
_cell.length_c   1.000
_cell.angle_alpha   90.00
_cell.angle_beta   90.00
_cell.angle_gamma   90.00
#
_symmetry.space_group_name_H-M   'P 1'
#
loop_
_entity.id
_entity.type
_entity.pdbx_description
1 polymer ?
#
loop_
_entity_poly.entity_id
_entity_poly.type
_entity_poly.pdbx_seq_one_letter_code
_entity_poly.pdbx_strand_id
1 'polypeptide(L)'
;MIFEMGVLVAIYSVWIVSLVNAMVSSEEVSLTIATLPFVITFPIALIISAMMDLAIPGMFMIDVVLTMVIGVLFFIRWVMAIVAE
;
A
#
# COMPACT_ATOMS: atom_id res chain seq x y z
N MET A 1 16.19 2.76 14.40
CA MET A 1 14.95 3.56 14.41
C MET A 1 14.79 4.49 13.20
N ILE A 2 15.76 5.37 12.90
CA ILE A 2 15.65 6.31 11.77
C ILE A 2 15.61 5.59 10.41
N PHE A 3 16.37 4.50 10.28
CA PHE A 3 16.40 3.71 9.04
C PHE A 3 15.05 3.03 8.75
N GLU A 4 14.48 2.37 9.76
CA GLU A 4 13.18 1.68 9.73
C GLU A 4 12.06 2.66 9.36
N MET A 5 12.08 3.85 9.94
CA MET A 5 11.15 4.92 9.60
C MET A 5 11.32 5.37 8.14
N GLY A 6 12.56 5.55 7.68
CA GLY A 6 12.85 5.88 6.29
C GLY A 6 12.34 4.82 5.32
N VAL A 7 12.50 3.53 5.66
CA VAL A 7 11.98 2.40 4.88
C VAL A 7 10.45 2.42 4.84
N LEU A 8 9.77 2.62 5.97
CA LEU A 8 8.31 2.72 6.01
C LEU A 8 7.80 3.88 5.15
N VAL A 9 8.40 5.06 5.27
CA VAL A 9 8.05 6.23 4.45
C VAL A 9 8.22 5.92 2.96
N ALA A 10 9.31 5.27 2.58
CA ALA A 10 9.52 4.87 1.19
C ALA A 10 8.45 3.89 0.70
N ILE A 11 8.12 2.87 1.49
CA ILE A 11 7.07 1.89 1.17
C ILE A 11 5.72 2.59 0.98
N TYR A 12 5.30 3.42 1.95
CA TYR A 12 4.02 4.12 1.90
C TYR A 12 3.94 5.09 0.71
N SER A 13 5.03 5.78 0.40
CA SER A 13 5.09 6.67 -0.76
C SER A 13 4.87 5.89 -2.06
N VAL A 14 5.52 4.73 -2.20
CA VAL A 14 5.32 3.84 -3.35
C VAL A 14 3.87 3.36 -3.43
N TRP A 15 3.27 2.93 -2.32
CA TRP A 15 1.88 2.47 -2.31
C TRP A 15 0.91 3.53 -2.79
N ILE A 16 1.05 4.76 -2.29
CA ILE A 16 0.18 5.88 -2.66
C ILE A 16 0.37 6.23 -4.14
N VAL A 17 1.60 6.30 -4.62
CA VAL A 17 1.89 6.60 -6.04
C VAL A 17 1.32 5.52 -6.96
N SER A 18 1.52 4.24 -6.62
CA SER A 18 0.96 3.11 -7.37
C SER A 18 -0.56 3.14 -7.40
N LEU A 19 -1.19 3.45 -6.26
CA LEU A 19 -2.64 3.56 -6.16
C LEU A 19 -3.18 4.69 -7.03
N VAL A 20 -2.62 5.89 -6.90
CA VAL A 20 -3.04 7.06 -7.70
C VAL A 20 -2.91 6.76 -9.19
N ASN A 21 -1.80 6.15 -9.61
CA ASN A 21 -1.59 5.77 -11.00
C ASN A 21 -2.65 4.78 -11.50
N ALA A 22 -2.95 3.75 -10.72
CA ALA A 22 -3.98 2.76 -11.06
C ALA A 22 -5.40 3.35 -11.14
N MET A 23 -5.68 4.39 -10.35
CA MET A 23 -6.99 5.06 -10.32
C MET A 23 -7.18 6.07 -11.45
N VAL A 24 -6.11 6.77 -11.84
CA VAL A 24 -6.18 7.82 -12.86
C VAL A 24 -5.99 7.26 -14.27
N SER A 25 -5.35 6.09 -14.42
CA SER A 25 -5.15 5.50 -15.74
C SER A 25 -6.46 5.24 -16.47
N SER A 26 -6.59 5.85 -17.65
CA SER A 26 -7.64 5.59 -18.64
C SER A 26 -7.34 4.38 -19.53
N GLU A 27 -6.08 3.95 -19.59
CA GLU A 27 -5.66 2.74 -20.29
C GLU A 27 -5.80 1.52 -19.38
N GLU A 28 -5.94 0.33 -19.98
CA GLU A 28 -5.88 -0.97 -19.30
C GLU A 28 -4.48 -1.17 -18.67
N VAL A 29 -4.26 -0.55 -17.52
CA VAL A 29 -3.12 -0.88 -16.68
C VAL A 29 -3.39 -2.25 -16.10
N SER A 30 -2.47 -3.19 -16.35
CA SER A 30 -2.52 -4.50 -15.71
C SER A 30 -2.54 -4.32 -14.20
N LEU A 31 -3.70 -4.55 -13.60
CA LEU A 31 -3.92 -4.34 -12.18
C LEU A 31 -3.04 -5.26 -11.33
N THR A 32 -2.68 -6.43 -11.86
CA THR A 32 -1.71 -7.34 -11.23
C THR A 32 -0.34 -6.70 -11.07
N ILE A 33 0.12 -5.94 -12.07
CA ILE A 33 1.40 -5.22 -12.01
C ILE A 33 1.28 -4.00 -11.09
N ALA A 34 0.16 -3.26 -11.16
CA ALA A 34 -0.06 -2.08 -10.34
C ALA A 34 -0.13 -2.39 -8.84
N THR A 35 -0.64 -3.56 -8.47
CA THR A 35 -0.75 -4.03 -7.08
C THR A 35 0.50 -4.72 -6.56
N LEU A 36 1.43 -5.10 -7.44
CA LEU A 36 2.64 -5.85 -7.08
C LEU A 36 3.49 -5.16 -6.01
N PRO A 37 3.76 -3.83 -6.08
CA PRO A 37 4.53 -3.15 -5.04
C PRO A 37 3.87 -3.28 -3.67
N PHE A 38 2.54 -3.16 -3.62
CA PHE A 38 1.76 -3.29 -2.38
C PHE A 38 1.86 -4.71 -1.82
N VAL A 39 1.54 -5.73 -2.63
CA VAL A 39 1.52 -7.14 -2.18
C VAL A 39 2.88 -7.61 -1.67
N ILE A 40 3.96 -7.22 -2.35
CA ILE A 40 5.31 -7.66 -1.97
C ILE A 40 5.80 -6.97 -0.69
N THR A 41 5.49 -5.68 -0.52
CA THR A 41 6.08 -4.88 0.57
C THR A 41 5.19 -4.79 1.81
N PHE A 42 3.91 -5.16 1.72
CA PHE A 42 2.97 -5.24 2.85
C PHE A 42 3.49 -6.03 4.06
N PRO A 43 4.02 -7.26 3.91
CA PRO A 43 4.49 -8.03 5.06
C PRO A 43 5.68 -7.36 5.74
N ILE A 44 6.53 -6.70 4.94
CA ILE A 44 7.70 -5.97 5.41
C ILE A 44 7.25 -4.73 6.19
N ALA A 45 6.28 -3.97 5.66
CA ALA A 45 5.71 -2.81 6.33
C ALA A 45 5.13 -3.18 7.71
N LEU A 46 4.36 -4.27 7.80
CA LEU A 46 3.79 -4.76 9.06
C LEU A 46 4.86 -5.10 10.11
N ILE A 47 5.93 -5.79 9.70
CA ILE A 47 7.00 -6.17 10.61
C ILE A 47 7.71 -4.92 11.13
N ILE A 48 8.06 -4.00 10.22
CA ILE A 48 8.79 -2.78 10.58
C ILE A 48 7.90 -1.86 11.44
N SER A 49 6.61 -1.72 11.12
CA SER A 49 5.67 -0.90 11.87
C SER A 49 5.43 -1.44 13.28
N ALA A 50 5.33 -2.77 13.44
CA ALA A 50 5.25 -3.42 14.75
C ALA A 50 6.51 -3.19 15.60
N MET A 51 7.71 -3.23 14.98
CA MET A 51 8.97 -2.91 15.68
C MET A 51 9.05 -1.43 16.06
N MET A 52 8.54 -0.53 15.21
CA MET A 52 8.52 0.91 15.44
C MET A 52 7.53 1.33 16.53
N ASP A 53 6.46 0.57 16.74
CA ASP A 53 5.42 0.88 17.72
C ASP A 53 5.96 0.99 19.16
N LEU A 54 7.05 0.28 19.46
CA LEU A 54 7.78 0.36 20.73
C LEU A 54 8.40 1.75 20.99
N ALA A 55 8.76 2.49 19.93
CA ALA A 55 9.31 3.83 20.02
C ALA A 55 8.28 4.92 19.72
N ILE A 56 7.35 4.66 18.81
CA ILE A 56 6.31 5.60 18.39
C ILE A 56 4.98 4.88 18.53
N PRO A 57 4.33 4.97 19.71
CA PRO A 57 3.07 4.29 19.95
C PRO A 57 1.99 4.70 18.93
N GLY A 58 1.30 3.72 18.36
CA GLY A 58 0.26 3.91 17.36
C GLY A 58 0.73 3.77 15.91
N MET A 59 2.03 3.62 15.66
CA MET A 59 2.58 3.42 14.32
C MET A 59 2.04 2.14 13.67
N PHE A 60 1.93 1.05 14.43
CA PHE A 60 1.37 -0.20 13.91
C PHE A 60 -0.10 -0.05 13.51
N MET A 61 -0.89 0.67 14.31
CA MET A 61 -2.30 0.93 13.98
C MET A 61 -2.44 1.76 12.70
N ILE A 62 -1.60 2.79 12.54
CA ILE A 62 -1.59 3.62 11.33
C ILE A 62 -1.26 2.77 10.09
N ASP A 63 -0.26 1.90 10.19
CA ASP A 63 0.13 0.99 9.10
C ASP A 63 -1.01 0.05 8.69
N VAL A 64 -1.70 -0.53 9.68
CA VAL A 64 -2.86 -1.40 9.45
C VAL A 64 -3.99 -0.62 8.75
N VAL A 65 -4.29 0.59 9.21
CA VAL A 65 -5.32 1.44 8.56
C VAL A 65 -4.94 1.78 7.13
N LEU A 66 -3.69 2.18 6.89
CA LEU A 66 -3.20 2.52 5.55
C LEU A 66 -3.28 1.30 4.62
N THR A 67 -2.84 0.14 5.12
CA THR A 67 -2.90 -1.13 4.39
C THR A 67 -4.34 -1.48 4.01
N MET A 68 -5.29 -1.34 4.94
CA MET A 68 -6.71 -1.58 4.65
C MET A 68 -7.25 -0.63 3.59
N VAL A 69 -6.98 0.68 3.72
CA VAL A 69 -7.48 1.69 2.77
C VAL A 69 -6.94 1.40 1.37
N ILE A 70 -5.63 1.20 1.22
CA ILE A 70 -5.01 0.97 -0.09
C ILE A 70 -5.46 -0.38 -0.68
N GLY A 71 -5.52 -1.43 0.14
CA GLY A 71 -6.00 -2.74 -0.30
C GLY A 71 -7.45 -2.72 -0.79
N VAL A 72 -8.35 -2.06 -0.06
CA VAL A 72 -9.76 -1.91 -0.45
C VAL A 72 -9.88 -1.12 -1.75
N LEU A 73 -9.14 -0.03 -1.90
CA LEU A 73 -9.20 0.79 -3.11
C LEU A 73 -8.68 0.02 -4.33
N PHE A 74 -7.57 -0.69 -4.22
CA PHE A 74 -7.10 -1.57 -5.30
C PHE A 74 -8.12 -2.65 -5.66
N PHE A 75 -8.76 -3.26 -4.65
CA PHE A 75 -9.82 -4.24 -4.87
C PHE A 75 -11.01 -3.65 -5.61
N ILE A 76 -11.48 -2.46 -5.23
CA ILE A 76 -12.57 -1.75 -5.94
C ILE A 76 -12.20 -1.53 -7.40
N ARG A 77 -10.97 -1.08 -7.67
CA ARG A 77 -10.50 -0.89 -9.06
C ARG A 77 -10.49 -2.21 -9.83
N TRP A 78 -10.10 -3.30 -9.18
CA TRP A 78 -10.16 -4.65 -9.74
C TRP A 78 -11.56 -5.06 -10.16
N VAL A 79 -12.54 -4.88 -9.26
CA VAL A 79 -13.94 -5.18 -9.54
C VAL A 79 -14.45 -4.32 -10.71
N MET A 80 -14.13 -3.03 -10.75
CA MET A 80 -14.56 -2.14 -11.84
C MET A 80 -13.97 -2.53 -13.20
N ALA A 81 -12.74 -3.05 -13.24
CA ALA A 81 -12.15 -3.55 -14.49
C ALA A 81 -12.89 -4.80 -14.99
N ILE A 82 -13.18 -5.76 -14.10
CA ILE A 82 -13.92 -6.98 -14.45
C ILE A 82 -15.34 -6.68 -14.93
N VAL A 83 -16.01 -5.67 -14.36
CA VAL A 83 -17.37 -5.28 -14.74
C VAL A 83 -17.42 -4.51 -16.06
N ALA A 84 -16.31 -3.88 -16.47
CA ALA A 84 -16.23 -3.11 -17.71
C ALA A 84 -15.97 -3.98 -18.96
N GLU A 85 -15.43 -5.19 -18.77
CA GLU A 85 -15.30 -6.24 -19.79
C GLU A 85 -16.63 -6.99 -20.02
#